data_AF-A0A1B7LFZ4-F1
#
_entry.id   AF-A0A1B7LFZ4-F1
#
_cell.length_a   1.000
_cell.length_b   1.000
_cell.length_c   1.000
_cell.angle_alpha   90.00
_cell.angle_beta   90.00
_cell.angle_gamma   90.00
#
_symmetry.space_group_name_H-M   'P 1'
#
loop_
_entity.id
_entity.type
_entity.pdbx_description
1 polymer ?
#
loop_
_entity_poly.entity_id
_entity_poly.type
_entity_poly.pdbx_seq_one_letter_code
_entity_poly.pdbx_strand_id
1 'polypeptide(L)'
;MIEAMPDSFAAKRAKKRAFQLGLDLKGGDGGRWTVDIEEEKCLVREGLSEKPDLLLQGEAGTFMRCAQGRQGWLLAFLSGELKFRGNPMLLDRLHGLFPGLFETARDVSDGKTPPVAAFLRLLLVHLATGAVGLRGSIKSLYHSARHRVPIICSNRLTVAALKELDFKNGFLSMGTGFLRWEDACRNEISILNVKGRLSVNGEVVVAPNARIFISPRGHLQFKGQCIVGPYTEIHCSNAITIGNGCLISDYTRVLDSDRHTVIVDNTPVNPDKEIVIGDHVWIGASCIIKKGVHIGSGSIVAAGSLVAGDVPPHTLVAGMPAKVLRENVDWDPVPLK
;
A
#
# COMPACT_ATOMS: atom_id res chain seq x y z
N MET A 1 11.14 7.36 23.15
CA MET A 1 11.09 7.52 21.67
C MET A 1 10.82 8.97 21.28
N ILE A 2 9.74 9.58 21.77
CA ILE A 2 9.32 10.94 21.35
C ILE A 2 10.42 11.98 21.62
N GLU A 3 11.06 11.92 22.80
CA GLU A 3 12.20 12.77 23.15
C GLU A 3 13.42 12.59 22.22
N ALA A 4 13.58 11.42 21.60
CA ALA A 4 14.67 11.09 20.68
C ALA A 4 14.36 11.44 19.21
N MET A 5 13.18 12.01 18.93
CA MET A 5 12.82 12.46 17.58
C MET A 5 13.82 13.46 16.99
N PRO A 6 14.31 14.49 17.71
CA PRO A 6 15.29 15.43 17.17
C PRO A 6 16.56 14.74 16.65
N ASP A 7 17.04 13.71 17.36
CA ASP A 7 18.28 13.00 17.04
C ASP A 7 18.16 12.16 15.75
N SER A 8 16.95 11.74 15.41
CA SER A 8 16.65 10.92 14.23
C SER A 8 16.12 11.73 13.04
N PHE A 9 16.09 13.07 13.16
CA PHE A 9 15.45 13.93 12.18
C PHE A 9 16.28 14.10 10.90
N ALA A 10 15.72 13.69 9.76
CA ALA A 10 16.30 13.87 8.44
C ALA A 10 16.01 15.27 7.89
N ALA A 11 16.74 16.28 8.38
CA ALA A 11 16.60 17.68 8.00
C ALA A 11 16.48 17.92 6.48
N LYS A 12 17.31 17.25 5.66
CA LYS A 12 17.30 17.37 4.20
C LYS A 12 15.99 16.94 3.53
N ARG A 13 15.16 16.13 4.22
CA ARG A 13 13.85 15.68 3.73
C ARG A 13 12.72 16.65 4.10
N ALA A 14 12.96 17.59 5.02
CA ALA A 14 12.02 18.65 5.38
C ALA A 14 11.99 19.75 4.30
N LYS A 15 11.24 19.53 3.21
CA LYS A 15 11.06 20.50 2.11
C LYS A 15 10.35 21.80 2.57
N LYS A 16 11.08 22.79 3.11
CA LYS A 16 10.67 24.20 3.42
C LYS A 16 9.26 24.39 4.02
N ARG A 17 8.75 23.46 4.82
CA ARG A 17 7.38 23.54 5.36
C ARG A 17 7.38 23.23 6.83
N ALA A 18 6.89 24.19 7.61
CA ALA A 18 6.69 24.05 9.03
C ALA A 18 5.36 23.36 9.33
N PHE A 19 5.32 22.50 10.34
CA PHE A 19 4.08 21.98 10.93
C PHE A 19 4.30 21.53 12.38
N GLN A 20 3.23 21.56 13.16
CA GLN A 20 3.20 21.07 14.55
C GLN A 20 2.43 19.76 14.66
N LEU A 21 3.06 18.76 15.26
CA LEU A 21 2.43 17.50 15.63
C LEU A 21 2.20 17.48 17.15
N GLY A 22 0.94 17.40 17.55
CA GLY A 22 0.54 17.09 18.92
C GLY A 22 0.40 15.58 19.12
N LEU A 23 0.96 15.05 20.20
CA LEU A 23 0.81 13.65 20.63
C LEU A 23 0.17 13.63 22.02
N ASP A 24 -1.00 13.04 22.16
CA ASP A 24 -1.70 12.81 23.44
C ASP A 24 -1.86 11.30 23.63
N LEU A 25 -0.78 10.66 24.06
CA LEU A 25 -0.67 9.20 24.12
C LEU A 25 -0.85 8.70 25.55
N LYS A 26 -1.56 7.59 25.69
CA LYS A 26 -1.80 6.90 26.97
C LYS A 26 -0.87 5.70 27.13
N GLY A 27 -0.67 5.26 28.37
CA GLY A 27 0.15 4.09 28.71
C GLY A 27 1.53 4.46 29.30
N GLY A 28 2.34 3.44 29.61
CA GLY A 28 3.62 3.58 30.33
C GLY A 28 4.65 4.46 29.62
N ASP A 29 4.68 4.44 28.28
CA ASP A 29 5.52 5.30 27.43
C ASP A 29 4.72 6.45 26.79
N GLY A 30 3.55 6.77 27.35
CA GLY A 30 2.66 7.82 26.89
C GLY A 30 3.09 9.23 27.34
N GLY A 31 2.23 10.19 27.10
CA GLY A 31 2.43 11.58 27.50
C GLY A 31 1.82 12.55 26.51
N ARG A 32 1.91 13.84 26.86
CA ARG A 32 1.48 14.94 26.02
C ARG A 32 2.70 15.64 25.47
N TRP A 33 2.81 15.68 24.16
CA TRP A 33 3.99 16.22 23.48
C TRP A 33 3.59 17.07 22.30
N THR A 34 4.40 18.09 22.03
CA THR A 34 4.37 18.88 20.80
C THR A 34 5.69 18.71 20.10
N VAL A 35 5.63 18.29 18.85
CA VAL A 35 6.78 18.19 17.95
C VAL A 35 6.65 19.30 16.91
N ASP A 36 7.52 20.29 17.02
CA ASP A 36 7.63 21.39 16.07
C ASP A 36 8.63 20.99 14.97
N ILE A 37 8.17 20.92 13.73
CA ILE A 37 9.03 20.79 12.55
C ILE A 37 9.08 22.14 11.86
N GLU A 38 10.26 22.75 11.78
CA GLU A 38 10.50 24.03 11.10
C GLU A 38 11.84 23.97 10.37
N GLU A 39 11.90 24.35 9.09
CA GLU A 39 13.13 24.51 8.27
C GLU A 39 14.39 23.83 8.82
N GLU A 40 14.53 22.52 8.57
CA GLU A 40 15.69 21.69 8.98
C GLU A 40 15.87 21.46 10.50
N LYS A 41 14.89 21.84 11.32
CA LYS A 41 14.85 21.60 12.78
C LYS A 41 13.63 20.79 13.19
N CYS A 42 13.84 19.95 14.22
CA CYS A 42 12.81 19.25 14.96
C CYS A 42 12.98 19.57 16.44
N LEU A 43 11.97 20.15 17.07
CA LEU A 43 11.94 20.43 18.51
C LEU A 43 10.81 19.65 19.15
N VAL A 44 11.09 19.04 20.30
CA VAL A 44 10.09 18.30 21.10
C VAL A 44 9.89 19.01 22.42
N ARG A 45 8.63 19.23 22.80
CA ARG A 45 8.24 19.89 24.04
C ARG A 45 7.18 19.07 24.75
N GLU A 46 7.25 19.02 26.06
CA GLU A 46 6.16 18.47 26.87
C GLU A 46 4.95 19.42 26.85
N GLY A 47 3.75 18.85 26.81
CA GLY A 47 2.48 19.58 26.64
C GLY A 47 1.98 19.59 25.20
N LEU A 48 0.70 19.94 25.04
CA LEU A 48 0.05 20.09 23.74
C LEU A 48 0.01 21.56 23.34
N SER A 49 0.38 21.87 22.10
CA SER A 49 0.08 23.18 21.53
C SER A 49 -1.44 23.40 21.43
N GLU A 50 -1.88 24.64 21.45
CA GLU A 50 -3.31 24.96 21.40
C GLU A 50 -3.97 24.54 20.08
N LYS A 51 -3.21 24.57 18.98
CA LYS A 51 -3.68 24.29 17.61
C LYS A 51 -2.60 23.57 16.80
N PRO A 52 -2.30 22.30 17.11
CA PRO A 52 -1.38 21.53 16.28
C PRO A 52 -2.00 21.30 14.89
N ASP A 53 -1.17 21.28 13.85
CA ASP A 53 -1.59 20.95 12.50
C ASP A 53 -2.11 19.51 12.40
N LEU A 54 -1.60 18.63 13.26
CA LEU A 54 -2.12 17.29 13.49
C LEU A 54 -2.00 16.93 14.98
N LEU A 55 -3.10 16.51 15.59
CA LEU A 55 -3.14 15.89 16.91
C LEU A 55 -3.41 14.40 16.77
N LEU A 56 -2.51 13.59 17.31
CA LEU A 56 -2.65 12.15 17.49
C LEU A 56 -3.04 11.85 18.93
N GLN A 57 -4.11 11.08 19.12
CA GLN A 57 -4.51 10.61 20.44
C GLN A 57 -4.71 9.10 20.42
N GLY A 58 -4.28 8.39 21.47
CA GLY A 58 -4.48 6.94 21.56
C GLY A 58 -3.48 6.26 22.48
N GLU A 59 -3.30 4.96 22.32
CA GLU A 59 -2.31 4.20 23.09
C GLU A 59 -0.90 4.40 22.52
N ALA A 60 0.08 4.65 23.38
CA ALA A 60 1.48 4.79 22.99
C ALA A 60 1.96 3.56 22.21
N GLY A 61 1.57 2.35 22.66
CA GLY A 61 1.90 1.11 21.97
C GLY A 61 1.39 1.03 20.53
N THR A 62 0.19 1.57 20.24
CA THR A 62 -0.33 1.62 18.85
C THR A 62 0.42 2.64 18.03
N PHE A 63 0.69 3.82 18.59
CA PHE A 63 1.53 4.83 17.93
C PHE A 63 2.88 4.24 17.55
N MET A 64 3.55 3.54 18.48
CA MET A 64 4.83 2.85 18.26
C MET A 64 4.75 1.82 17.13
N ARG A 65 3.69 1.00 17.09
CA ARG A 65 3.50 0.02 15.98
C ARG A 65 3.35 0.71 14.63
N CYS A 66 2.61 1.81 14.56
CA CYS A 66 2.43 2.55 13.31
C CYS A 66 3.71 3.28 12.87
N ALA A 67 4.38 3.89 13.83
CA ALA A 67 5.70 4.49 13.73
C ALA A 67 6.74 3.50 13.18
N GLN A 68 6.70 2.23 13.57
CA GLN A 68 7.65 1.21 13.12
C GLN A 68 7.22 0.50 11.81
N GLY A 69 6.15 0.96 11.16
CA GLY A 69 5.60 0.32 9.96
C GLY A 69 4.96 -1.05 10.20
N ARG A 70 4.78 -1.47 11.46
CA ARG A 70 4.13 -2.74 11.85
C ARG A 70 2.60 -2.68 11.73
N GLN A 71 2.03 -1.47 11.69
CA GLN A 71 0.60 -1.23 11.52
C GLN A 71 0.38 0.00 10.63
N GLY A 72 -0.66 0.00 9.79
CA GLY A 72 -1.02 1.19 9.02
C GLY A 72 -1.68 2.24 9.91
N TRP A 73 -1.28 3.50 9.74
CA TRP A 73 -1.87 4.65 10.43
C TRP A 73 -3.39 4.71 10.24
N LEU A 74 -3.85 4.50 9.00
CA LEU A 74 -5.27 4.48 8.67
C LEU A 74 -5.98 3.34 9.42
N LEU A 75 -5.43 2.12 9.39
CA LEU A 75 -6.03 0.98 10.08
C LEU A 75 -6.16 1.20 11.60
N ALA A 76 -5.13 1.76 12.25
CA ALA A 76 -5.15 2.09 13.67
C ALA A 76 -6.22 3.15 14.02
N PHE A 77 -6.45 4.11 13.12
CA PHE A 77 -7.54 5.08 13.28
C PHE A 77 -8.92 4.45 13.12
N LEU A 78 -9.06 3.61 12.10
CA LEU A 78 -10.30 2.90 11.82
C LEU A 78 -10.69 1.95 12.94
N SER A 79 -9.73 1.18 13.48
CA SER A 79 -9.96 0.33 14.65
C SER A 79 -10.30 1.12 15.91
N GLY A 80 -10.06 2.43 15.90
CA GLY A 80 -10.30 3.32 17.03
C GLY A 80 -9.18 3.27 18.08
N GLU A 81 -8.09 2.57 17.79
CA GLU A 81 -6.88 2.55 18.63
C GLU A 81 -6.16 3.90 18.61
N LEU A 82 -6.22 4.62 17.49
CA LEU A 82 -5.79 6.00 17.34
C LEU A 82 -6.96 6.91 16.94
N LYS A 83 -6.85 8.19 17.27
CA LYS A 83 -7.72 9.28 16.86
C LYS A 83 -6.88 10.40 16.28
N PHE A 84 -7.36 11.00 15.22
CA PHE A 84 -6.69 12.12 14.54
C PHE A 84 -7.56 13.36 14.59
N ARG A 85 -6.95 14.53 14.75
CA ARG A 85 -7.59 15.83 14.57
C ARG A 85 -6.62 16.74 13.83
N GLY A 86 -7.09 17.52 12.85
CA GLY A 86 -6.22 18.29 11.96
C GLY A 86 -5.98 17.56 10.64
N ASN A 87 -4.78 17.69 10.06
CA ASN A 87 -4.44 17.13 8.76
C ASN A 87 -3.76 15.75 8.88
N PRO A 88 -4.48 14.63 8.70
CA PRO A 88 -3.93 13.29 8.85
C PRO A 88 -2.85 12.95 7.81
N MET A 89 -2.79 13.67 6.68
CA MET A 89 -1.74 13.48 5.66
C MET A 89 -0.32 13.81 6.18
N LEU A 90 -0.21 14.45 7.34
CA LEU A 90 1.08 14.69 7.99
C LEU A 90 1.68 13.40 8.58
N LEU A 91 0.88 12.36 8.83
CA LEU A 91 1.36 11.06 9.35
C LEU A 91 2.32 10.37 8.40
N ASP A 92 2.00 10.39 7.12
CA ASP A 92 2.81 9.80 6.07
C ASP A 92 4.18 10.48 5.94
N ARG A 93 4.32 11.73 6.42
CA ARG A 93 5.60 12.43 6.44
C ARG A 93 6.50 12.02 7.59
N LEU A 94 5.96 11.47 8.68
CA LEU A 94 6.74 11.13 9.87
C LEU A 94 7.80 10.07 9.54
N HIS A 95 7.45 9.06 8.74
CA HIS A 95 8.40 8.05 8.25
C HIS A 95 9.58 8.67 7.50
N GLY A 96 9.28 9.55 6.53
CA GLY A 96 10.31 10.24 5.76
C GLY A 96 11.20 11.15 6.61
N LEU A 97 10.63 11.83 7.62
CA LEU A 97 11.34 12.79 8.46
C LEU A 97 12.17 12.16 9.58
N PHE A 98 11.88 10.93 10.00
CA PHE A 98 12.59 10.29 11.11
C PHE A 98 13.04 8.85 10.77
N PRO A 99 13.89 8.67 9.74
CA PRO A 99 14.23 7.34 9.21
C PRO A 99 14.91 6.41 10.22
N GLY A 100 15.65 6.95 11.20
CA GLY A 100 16.34 6.15 12.24
C GLY A 100 15.47 5.82 13.47
N LEU A 101 14.39 6.57 13.70
CA LEU A 101 13.46 6.34 14.81
C LEU A 101 12.37 5.33 14.44
N PHE A 102 12.09 5.25 13.14
CA PHE A 102 11.04 4.46 12.52
C PHE A 102 11.59 3.29 11.70
N GLU A 103 12.83 2.86 11.99
CA GLU A 103 13.48 1.73 11.33
C GLU A 103 12.60 0.47 11.33
N THR A 104 12.56 -0.14 10.15
CA THR A 104 11.66 -1.20 9.73
C THR A 104 11.99 -2.53 10.41
N ALA A 105 11.31 -2.79 11.53
CA ALA A 105 11.12 -4.17 11.95
C ALA A 105 10.16 -4.83 10.96
N ARG A 106 10.74 -5.70 10.12
CA ARG A 106 10.04 -6.60 9.20
C ARG A 106 8.92 -7.35 9.92
N ASP A 107 7.77 -7.34 9.27
CA ASP A 107 6.64 -8.24 9.49
C ASP A 107 5.80 -8.05 10.77
N VAL A 108 4.58 -8.58 10.67
CA VAL A 108 3.49 -8.68 11.67
C VAL A 108 2.53 -7.49 11.73
N SER A 109 1.61 -7.45 10.75
CA SER A 109 0.21 -7.12 11.07
C SER A 109 -0.28 -8.15 12.10
N ASP A 110 -0.90 -7.71 13.20
CA ASP A 110 -1.17 -8.53 14.39
C ASP A 110 -2.35 -9.51 14.21
N GLY A 111 -2.35 -10.33 13.16
CA GLY A 111 -3.25 -11.49 13.02
C GLY A 111 -4.77 -11.24 13.05
N LYS A 112 -5.26 -10.02 13.29
CA LYS A 112 -6.69 -9.69 13.44
C LYS A 112 -7.29 -8.97 12.23
N THR A 113 -8.27 -9.60 11.59
CA THR A 113 -9.17 -8.96 10.61
C THR A 113 -9.69 -7.63 11.17
N PRO A 114 -9.76 -6.54 10.38
CA PRO A 114 -10.31 -5.28 10.88
C PRO A 114 -11.69 -5.54 11.48
N PRO A 115 -11.98 -5.09 12.71
CA PRO A 115 -13.31 -5.22 13.28
C PRO A 115 -14.34 -4.65 12.31
N VAL A 116 -15.56 -5.19 12.28
CA VAL A 116 -16.66 -4.67 11.45
C VAL A 116 -16.81 -3.15 11.64
N ALA A 117 -16.62 -2.64 12.85
CA ALA A 117 -16.61 -1.22 13.16
C ALA A 117 -15.51 -0.43 12.40
N ALA A 118 -14.30 -0.98 12.27
CA ALA A 118 -13.19 -0.37 11.54
C ALA A 118 -13.47 -0.30 10.05
N PHE A 119 -13.98 -1.39 9.48
CA PHE A 119 -14.41 -1.43 8.08
C PHE A 119 -15.55 -0.43 7.81
N LEU A 120 -16.55 -0.37 8.68
CA LEU A 120 -17.66 0.58 8.54
C LEU A 120 -17.20 2.03 8.66
N ARG A 121 -16.29 2.33 9.58
CA ARG A 121 -15.67 3.67 9.67
C ARG A 121 -14.93 4.02 8.39
N LEU A 122 -14.23 3.07 7.79
CA LEU A 122 -13.51 3.30 6.54
C LEU A 122 -14.48 3.58 5.41
N LEU A 123 -15.54 2.78 5.30
CA LEU A 123 -16.58 2.99 4.31
C LEU A 123 -17.27 4.37 4.49
N LEU A 124 -17.50 4.80 5.74
CA LEU A 124 -18.04 6.13 6.04
C LEU A 124 -17.08 7.25 5.65
N VAL A 125 -15.76 7.09 5.87
CA VAL A 125 -14.75 8.04 5.38
C VAL A 125 -14.78 8.11 3.86
N HIS A 126 -14.90 6.97 3.16
CA HIS A 126 -14.99 6.93 1.71
C HIS A 126 -16.28 7.57 1.17
N LEU A 127 -17.40 7.44 1.89
CA LEU A 127 -18.65 8.13 1.59
C LEU A 127 -18.54 9.64 1.79
N ALA A 128 -17.97 10.07 2.92
CA ALA A 128 -17.86 11.48 3.29
C ALA A 128 -16.89 12.25 2.38
N THR A 129 -15.85 11.59 1.88
CA THR A 129 -14.89 12.16 0.92
C THR A 129 -15.40 12.18 -0.52
N GLY A 130 -16.51 11.51 -0.82
CA GLY A 130 -17.00 11.32 -2.18
C GLY A 130 -16.28 10.21 -2.98
N ALA A 131 -15.19 9.65 -2.42
CA ALA A 131 -14.37 8.63 -3.07
C ALA A 131 -15.13 7.33 -3.40
N VAL A 132 -16.21 7.03 -2.65
CA VAL A 132 -17.14 5.94 -2.92
C VAL A 132 -18.56 6.49 -2.89
N GLY A 133 -19.18 6.62 -4.06
CA GLY A 133 -20.59 7.00 -4.15
C GLY A 133 -21.54 5.98 -3.51
N LEU A 134 -22.81 6.34 -3.34
CA LEU A 134 -23.82 5.51 -2.67
C LEU A 134 -23.91 4.07 -3.23
N ARG A 135 -23.87 3.92 -4.57
CA ARG A 135 -23.91 2.59 -5.22
C ARG A 135 -22.70 1.72 -4.87
N GLY A 136 -21.52 2.32 -4.81
CA GLY A 136 -20.26 1.67 -4.44
C GLY A 136 -20.26 1.28 -2.98
N SER A 137 -20.90 2.08 -2.13
CA SER A 137 -21.06 1.74 -0.72
C SER A 137 -21.97 0.54 -0.50
N ILE A 138 -23.11 0.50 -1.20
CA ILE A 138 -23.99 -0.68 -1.22
C ILE A 138 -23.22 -1.90 -1.73
N LYS A 139 -22.44 -1.75 -2.80
CA LYS A 139 -21.62 -2.82 -3.37
C LYS A 139 -20.52 -3.31 -2.42
N SER A 140 -19.87 -2.40 -1.71
CA SER A 140 -18.86 -2.69 -0.69
C SER A 140 -19.45 -3.52 0.44
N LEU A 141 -20.62 -3.10 0.96
CA LEU A 141 -21.35 -3.86 1.98
C LEU A 141 -21.78 -5.24 1.46
N TYR A 142 -22.33 -5.32 0.25
CA TYR A 142 -22.76 -6.57 -0.37
C TYR A 142 -21.62 -7.59 -0.48
N HIS A 143 -20.51 -7.23 -1.12
CA HIS A 143 -19.39 -8.16 -1.29
C HIS A 143 -18.73 -8.49 0.04
N SER A 144 -18.62 -7.51 0.93
CA SER A 144 -17.99 -7.76 2.23
C SER A 144 -18.80 -8.71 3.10
N ALA A 145 -20.12 -8.53 3.15
CA ALA A 145 -21.02 -9.43 3.89
C ALA A 145 -21.08 -10.83 3.25
N ARG A 146 -21.22 -10.89 1.91
CA ARG A 146 -21.33 -12.15 1.17
C ARG A 146 -20.08 -13.03 1.29
N HIS A 147 -18.90 -12.41 1.25
CA HIS A 147 -17.63 -13.14 1.23
C HIS A 147 -16.89 -13.10 2.57
N ARG A 148 -17.44 -12.44 3.59
CA ARG A 148 -16.87 -12.30 4.94
C ARG A 148 -15.44 -11.75 4.93
N VAL A 149 -15.17 -10.82 4.02
CA VAL A 149 -13.88 -10.13 3.89
C VAL A 149 -14.12 -8.65 3.65
N PRO A 150 -13.27 -7.74 4.15
CA PRO A 150 -13.45 -6.31 3.95
C PRO A 150 -13.01 -5.86 2.55
N ILE A 151 -13.98 -5.63 1.65
CA ILE A 151 -13.75 -5.12 0.30
C ILE A 151 -14.50 -3.79 0.14
N ILE A 152 -13.76 -2.76 -0.24
CA ILE A 152 -14.30 -1.46 -0.61
C ILE A 152 -14.25 -1.34 -2.13
N CYS A 153 -15.43 -1.15 -2.72
CA CYS A 153 -15.65 -1.11 -4.15
C CYS A 153 -16.13 0.28 -4.55
N SER A 154 -15.59 0.84 -5.62
CA SER A 154 -16.27 1.95 -6.27
C SER A 154 -17.50 1.50 -7.06
N ASN A 155 -18.31 2.48 -7.48
CA ASN A 155 -19.52 2.24 -8.29
C ASN A 155 -19.21 1.54 -9.63
N ARG A 156 -17.97 1.66 -10.14
CA ARG A 156 -17.54 1.18 -11.46
C ARG A 156 -16.56 0.02 -11.40
N LEU A 157 -16.42 -0.63 -10.25
CA LEU A 157 -15.73 -1.91 -10.14
C LEU A 157 -16.67 -3.03 -10.57
N THR A 158 -16.30 -3.85 -11.55
CA THR A 158 -16.93 -5.14 -11.82
C THR A 158 -16.20 -6.20 -11.02
N VAL A 159 -16.96 -6.93 -10.21
CA VAL A 159 -16.46 -8.06 -9.43
C VAL A 159 -17.05 -9.32 -10.05
N ALA A 160 -16.21 -10.19 -10.59
CA ALA A 160 -16.61 -11.42 -11.26
C ALA A 160 -15.90 -12.60 -10.60
N ALA A 161 -16.61 -13.66 -10.19
CA ALA A 161 -16.02 -14.80 -9.48
C ALA A 161 -15.14 -14.38 -8.26
N LEU A 162 -15.66 -14.56 -7.05
CA LEU A 162 -14.88 -14.44 -5.81
C LEU A 162 -14.89 -15.80 -5.13
N LYS A 163 -13.99 -16.70 -5.56
CA LYS A 163 -13.97 -18.10 -5.10
C LYS A 163 -13.26 -18.28 -3.76
N GLU A 164 -11.97 -18.00 -3.72
CA GLU A 164 -11.17 -18.20 -2.51
C GLU A 164 -10.50 -16.89 -2.09
N LEU A 165 -10.98 -16.32 -0.99
CA LEU A 165 -10.47 -15.07 -0.42
C LEU A 165 -9.94 -15.34 0.98
N ASP A 166 -8.70 -14.93 1.22
CA ASP A 166 -8.01 -15.07 2.51
C ASP A 166 -7.46 -13.71 2.92
N PHE A 167 -8.28 -12.96 3.67
CA PHE A 167 -7.95 -11.61 4.11
C PHE A 167 -7.50 -11.68 5.58
N LYS A 168 -6.21 -11.46 5.78
CA LYS A 168 -5.60 -11.39 7.11
C LYS A 168 -5.33 -9.93 7.41
N ASN A 169 -6.16 -9.30 8.25
CA ASN A 169 -5.84 -7.98 8.86
C ASN A 169 -5.67 -6.87 7.83
N GLY A 170 -6.38 -7.04 6.73
CA GLY A 170 -6.25 -6.20 5.57
C GLY A 170 -7.61 -5.93 4.98
N PHE A 171 -7.64 -4.93 4.12
CA PHE A 171 -8.78 -4.67 3.26
C PHE A 171 -8.27 -4.44 1.85
N LEU A 172 -9.14 -4.71 0.89
CA LEU A 172 -8.92 -4.36 -0.50
C LEU A 172 -9.83 -3.19 -0.82
N SER A 173 -9.25 -2.02 -1.09
CA SER A 173 -9.97 -0.90 -1.68
C SER A 173 -9.66 -0.89 -3.17
N MET A 174 -10.68 -1.06 -4.01
CA MET A 174 -10.48 -1.16 -5.44
C MET A 174 -11.42 -0.25 -6.23
N GLY A 175 -10.81 0.49 -7.15
CA GLY A 175 -11.46 1.43 -8.04
C GLY A 175 -11.89 2.72 -7.36
N THR A 176 -11.50 2.94 -6.10
CA THR A 176 -11.87 4.11 -5.29
C THR A 176 -10.97 5.30 -5.63
N GLY A 177 -11.51 6.52 -5.57
CA GLY A 177 -10.82 7.75 -5.95
C GLY A 177 -9.79 8.26 -4.94
N PHE A 178 -9.22 7.39 -4.10
CA PHE A 178 -8.50 7.76 -2.87
C PHE A 178 -7.38 8.81 -3.07
N LEU A 179 -6.74 8.87 -4.25
CA LEU A 179 -5.70 9.86 -4.60
C LEU A 179 -6.11 10.92 -5.61
N ARG A 180 -7.39 11.33 -5.64
CA ARG A 180 -7.92 12.28 -6.64
C ARG A 180 -7.65 11.85 -8.09
N TRP A 181 -7.64 10.54 -8.36
CA TRP A 181 -7.69 10.00 -9.72
C TRP A 181 -9.05 10.25 -10.41
N GLU A 182 -10.00 10.88 -9.72
CA GLU A 182 -11.37 11.13 -10.16
C GLU A 182 -11.47 11.95 -11.46
N ASP A 183 -10.50 12.83 -11.72
CA ASP A 183 -10.48 13.63 -12.96
C ASP A 183 -9.88 12.87 -14.15
N ALA A 184 -8.99 11.90 -13.91
CA ALA A 184 -8.30 11.16 -14.97
C ALA A 184 -9.01 9.88 -15.42
N CYS A 185 -9.98 9.36 -14.66
CA CYS A 185 -10.50 7.99 -14.83
C CYS A 185 -11.99 7.91 -15.26
N ARG A 186 -12.53 8.92 -15.94
CA ARG A 186 -13.99 9.11 -16.08
C ARG A 186 -14.76 8.11 -16.97
N ASN A 187 -14.12 7.18 -17.67
CA ASN A 187 -14.79 6.37 -18.73
C ASN A 187 -14.56 4.85 -18.73
N GLU A 188 -13.88 4.27 -17.74
CA GLU A 188 -13.56 2.83 -17.75
C GLU A 188 -14.02 2.08 -16.47
N ILE A 189 -14.01 0.75 -16.55
CA ILE A 189 -14.48 -0.19 -15.53
C ILE A 189 -13.27 -0.91 -14.93
N SER A 190 -13.12 -0.84 -13.61
CA SER A 190 -12.13 -1.66 -12.89
C SER A 190 -12.64 -3.10 -12.84
N ILE A 191 -11.77 -4.10 -12.91
CA ILE A 191 -12.19 -5.51 -12.90
C ILE A 191 -11.45 -6.29 -11.82
N LEU A 192 -12.18 -6.92 -10.92
CA LEU A 192 -11.66 -7.93 -10.00
C LEU A 192 -12.26 -9.29 -10.37
N ASN A 193 -11.42 -10.18 -10.92
CA ASN A 193 -11.81 -11.52 -11.31
C ASN A 193 -11.01 -12.60 -10.58
N VAL A 194 -11.61 -13.28 -9.61
CA VAL A 194 -10.92 -14.22 -8.70
C VAL A 194 -11.49 -15.64 -8.84
N LYS A 195 -11.02 -16.37 -9.86
CA LYS A 195 -11.38 -17.79 -10.06
C LYS A 195 -10.51 -18.75 -9.25
N GLY A 196 -9.30 -18.34 -8.87
CA GLY A 196 -8.41 -19.05 -7.95
C GLY A 196 -8.44 -18.42 -6.56
N ARG A 197 -7.25 -18.19 -5.98
CA ARG A 197 -7.08 -17.64 -4.63
C ARG A 197 -6.51 -16.23 -4.63
N LEU A 198 -7.13 -15.35 -3.85
CA LEU A 198 -6.62 -14.03 -3.51
C LEU A 198 -6.35 -13.96 -2.00
N SER A 199 -5.09 -13.72 -1.64
CA SER A 199 -4.68 -13.46 -0.26
C SER A 199 -4.30 -11.99 -0.09
N VAL A 200 -4.89 -11.32 0.90
CA VAL A 200 -4.59 -9.93 1.22
C VAL A 200 -4.19 -9.84 2.69
N ASN A 201 -2.94 -9.46 2.94
CA ASN A 201 -2.45 -9.12 4.26
C ASN A 201 -2.17 -7.62 4.31
N GLY A 202 -2.87 -6.85 5.15
CA GLY A 202 -2.72 -5.39 5.21
C GLY A 202 -3.54 -4.58 4.19
N GLU A 203 -3.22 -3.29 4.07
CA GLU A 203 -3.98 -2.32 3.27
C GLU A 203 -3.57 -2.35 1.80
N VAL A 204 -4.45 -2.85 0.93
CA VAL A 204 -4.20 -2.86 -0.52
C VAL A 204 -5.15 -1.88 -1.19
N VAL A 205 -4.58 -0.83 -1.76
CA VAL A 205 -5.30 0.21 -2.49
C VAL A 205 -5.02 0.06 -3.97
N VAL A 206 -6.06 -0.26 -4.73
CA VAL A 206 -6.02 -0.44 -6.18
C VAL A 206 -6.83 0.68 -6.81
N ALA A 207 -6.14 1.54 -7.55
CA ALA A 207 -6.72 2.71 -8.19
C ALA A 207 -7.76 2.34 -9.27
N PRO A 208 -8.58 3.32 -9.71
CA PRO A 208 -9.53 3.12 -10.81
C PRO A 208 -8.89 2.58 -12.09
N ASN A 209 -9.67 1.81 -12.84
CA ASN A 209 -9.33 1.19 -14.14
C ASN A 209 -8.26 0.09 -14.10
N ALA A 210 -7.68 -0.20 -12.92
CA ALA A 210 -6.85 -1.37 -12.76
C ALA A 210 -7.69 -2.67 -12.88
N ARG A 211 -7.03 -3.73 -13.33
CA ARG A 211 -7.66 -5.03 -13.59
C ARG A 211 -6.84 -6.15 -12.97
N ILE A 212 -7.49 -6.98 -12.17
CA ILE A 212 -6.90 -8.13 -11.52
C ILE A 212 -7.65 -9.37 -12.01
N PHE A 213 -6.91 -10.29 -12.62
CA PHE A 213 -7.42 -11.58 -13.08
C PHE A 213 -6.62 -12.71 -12.44
N ILE A 214 -7.31 -13.60 -11.73
CA ILE A 214 -6.74 -14.78 -11.09
C ILE A 214 -7.43 -15.99 -11.70
N SER A 215 -6.66 -16.79 -12.45
CA SER A 215 -7.12 -18.04 -13.07
C SER A 215 -7.42 -19.10 -12.00
N PRO A 216 -8.12 -20.21 -12.31
CA PRO A 216 -8.51 -21.21 -11.31
C PRO A 216 -7.36 -21.82 -10.48
N ARG A 217 -6.15 -21.90 -11.02
CA ARG A 217 -4.95 -22.38 -10.32
C ARG A 217 -4.08 -21.26 -9.76
N GLY A 218 -4.42 -20.00 -10.07
CA GLY A 218 -3.63 -18.85 -9.70
C GLY A 218 -3.76 -18.52 -8.22
N HIS A 219 -2.65 -18.15 -7.59
CA HIS A 219 -2.63 -17.53 -6.28
C HIS A 219 -1.96 -16.16 -6.34
N LEU A 220 -2.76 -15.10 -6.19
CA LEU A 220 -2.25 -13.75 -5.99
C LEU A 220 -2.21 -13.44 -4.50
N GLN A 221 -1.05 -13.02 -4.02
CA GLN A 221 -0.84 -12.66 -2.62
C GLN A 221 -0.23 -11.28 -2.47
N PHE A 222 -0.94 -10.40 -1.76
CA PHE A 222 -0.37 -9.18 -1.19
C PHE A 222 0.02 -9.46 0.26
N LYS A 223 1.30 -9.31 0.59
CA LYS A 223 1.87 -9.61 1.91
C LYS A 223 1.72 -8.47 2.92
N GLY A 224 1.46 -7.26 2.44
CA GLY A 224 1.34 -6.07 3.28
C GLY A 224 0.65 -4.91 2.55
N GLN A 225 0.98 -3.71 2.99
CA GLN A 225 0.51 -2.47 2.39
C GLN A 225 0.98 -2.37 0.94
N CYS A 226 0.06 -2.11 0.01
CA CYS A 226 0.40 -1.98 -1.41
C CYS A 226 -0.48 -0.94 -2.08
N ILE A 227 0.13 -0.17 -2.99
CA ILE A 227 -0.59 0.75 -3.86
C ILE A 227 -0.41 0.27 -5.30
N VAL A 228 -1.53 0.15 -6.02
CA VAL A 228 -1.56 -0.20 -7.45
C VAL A 228 -2.22 0.94 -8.21
N GLY A 229 -1.46 1.57 -9.10
CA GLY A 229 -1.87 2.73 -9.89
C GLY A 229 -2.87 2.37 -11.00
N PRO A 230 -3.55 3.38 -11.57
CA PRO A 230 -4.61 3.19 -12.56
C PRO A 230 -4.12 2.47 -13.82
N TYR A 231 -5.05 1.80 -14.49
CA TYR A 231 -4.78 1.02 -15.72
C TYR A 231 -3.76 -0.13 -15.59
N THR A 232 -3.29 -0.41 -14.37
CA THR A 232 -2.40 -1.54 -14.12
C THR A 232 -3.17 -2.84 -14.25
N GLU A 233 -2.55 -3.83 -14.89
CA GLU A 233 -3.12 -5.17 -15.02
C GLU A 233 -2.25 -6.24 -14.34
N ILE A 234 -2.86 -7.00 -13.44
CA ILE A 234 -2.24 -8.15 -12.79
C ILE A 234 -2.97 -9.40 -13.26
N HIS A 235 -2.25 -10.28 -13.97
CA HIS A 235 -2.79 -11.51 -14.51
C HIS A 235 -2.04 -12.69 -13.88
N CYS A 236 -2.68 -13.35 -12.91
CA CYS A 236 -2.12 -14.47 -12.16
C CYS A 236 -2.73 -15.79 -12.63
N SER A 237 -1.90 -16.66 -13.19
CA SER A 237 -2.27 -18.01 -13.66
C SER A 237 -1.62 -19.13 -12.86
N ASN A 238 -0.49 -18.84 -12.21
CA ASN A 238 0.27 -19.73 -11.34
C ASN A 238 0.39 -19.11 -9.93
N ALA A 239 1.33 -18.19 -9.73
CA ALA A 239 1.56 -17.54 -8.44
C ALA A 239 2.20 -16.16 -8.64
N ILE A 240 1.66 -15.16 -7.96
CA ILE A 240 2.23 -13.81 -7.87
C ILE A 240 2.22 -13.39 -6.40
N THR A 241 3.40 -13.14 -5.86
CA THR A 241 3.57 -12.63 -4.49
C THR A 241 4.10 -11.20 -4.55
N ILE A 242 3.44 -10.28 -3.86
CA ILE A 242 3.83 -8.87 -3.73
C ILE A 242 4.07 -8.57 -2.25
N GLY A 243 5.27 -8.10 -1.93
CA GLY A 243 5.73 -7.77 -0.58
C GLY A 243 5.00 -6.58 0.05
N ASN A 244 5.34 -6.28 1.29
CA ASN A 244 4.82 -5.13 2.02
C ASN A 244 5.44 -3.81 1.53
N GLY A 245 4.70 -2.71 1.55
CA GLY A 245 5.19 -1.37 1.19
C GLY A 245 5.43 -1.18 -0.31
N CYS A 246 4.82 -1.96 -1.19
CA CYS A 246 5.07 -1.84 -2.63
C CYS A 246 4.22 -0.74 -3.29
N LEU A 247 4.81 -0.07 -4.28
CA LEU A 247 4.12 0.83 -5.20
C LEU A 247 4.26 0.32 -6.63
N ILE A 248 3.15 -0.11 -7.23
CA ILE A 248 3.07 -0.45 -8.65
C ILE A 248 2.39 0.70 -9.37
N SER A 249 3.17 1.47 -10.12
CA SER A 249 2.67 2.66 -10.83
C SER A 249 1.85 2.30 -12.07
N ASP A 250 1.18 3.32 -12.60
CA ASP A 250 0.16 3.29 -13.63
C ASP A 250 0.57 2.50 -14.89
N TYR A 251 -0.41 1.94 -15.60
CA TYR A 251 -0.21 1.23 -16.88
C TYR A 251 0.78 0.05 -16.84
N THR A 252 1.10 -0.45 -15.65
CA THR A 252 2.02 -1.58 -15.49
C THR A 252 1.31 -2.90 -15.76
N ARG A 253 2.03 -3.90 -16.26
CA ARG A 253 1.52 -5.27 -16.43
C ARG A 253 2.38 -6.28 -15.68
N VAL A 254 1.76 -7.09 -14.84
CA VAL A 254 2.41 -8.20 -14.12
C VAL A 254 1.82 -9.52 -14.60
N LEU A 255 2.64 -10.35 -15.26
CA LEU A 255 2.20 -11.50 -16.07
C LEU A 255 3.04 -12.75 -15.77
N ASP A 256 2.51 -13.67 -14.96
CA ASP A 256 3.16 -14.95 -14.59
C ASP A 256 2.98 -16.08 -15.64
N SER A 257 2.30 -15.76 -16.73
CA SER A 257 1.97 -16.67 -17.83
C SER A 257 2.03 -15.95 -19.18
N ASP A 258 2.31 -16.72 -20.23
CA ASP A 258 2.15 -16.24 -21.62
C ASP A 258 0.74 -16.52 -22.16
N ARG A 259 -0.11 -17.25 -21.41
CA ARG A 259 -1.48 -17.68 -21.74
C ARG A 259 -1.63 -18.59 -22.95
N HIS A 260 -0.61 -18.67 -23.78
CA HIS A 260 -0.54 -19.53 -24.94
C HIS A 260 0.73 -20.38 -24.87
N THR A 261 0.57 -21.66 -25.15
CA THR A 261 1.66 -22.63 -25.18
C THR A 261 2.51 -22.42 -26.43
N VAL A 262 3.83 -22.31 -26.24
CA VAL A 262 4.82 -22.38 -27.30
C VAL A 262 5.31 -23.82 -27.38
N ILE A 263 5.28 -24.38 -28.59
CA ILE A 263 5.67 -25.76 -28.87
C ILE A 263 6.94 -25.73 -29.72
N VAL A 264 7.99 -26.40 -29.25
CA VAL A 264 9.23 -26.66 -30.00
C VAL A 264 9.43 -28.16 -30.03
N ASP A 265 9.55 -28.76 -31.21
CA ASP A 265 9.70 -30.20 -31.40
C ASP A 265 8.68 -31.03 -30.62
N ASN A 266 7.40 -30.68 -30.77
CA ASN A 266 6.25 -31.27 -30.04
C ASN A 266 6.30 -31.14 -28.51
N THR A 267 7.20 -30.32 -27.97
CA THR A 267 7.37 -30.11 -26.53
C THR A 267 6.95 -28.70 -26.12
N PRO A 268 6.06 -28.53 -25.12
CA PRO A 268 5.79 -27.23 -24.51
C PRO A 268 7.03 -26.65 -23.83
N VAL A 269 7.44 -25.44 -24.18
CA VAL A 269 8.71 -24.85 -23.67
C VAL A 269 8.55 -23.65 -22.75
N ASN A 270 7.33 -23.12 -22.61
CA ASN A 270 7.08 -21.87 -21.90
C ASN A 270 6.10 -22.04 -20.72
N PRO A 271 6.37 -22.94 -19.75
CA PRO A 271 5.48 -23.10 -18.61
C PRO A 271 5.28 -21.75 -17.87
N ASP A 272 4.16 -21.65 -17.16
CA ASP A 272 3.93 -20.55 -16.22
C ASP A 272 4.99 -20.59 -15.12
N LYS A 273 5.41 -19.41 -14.64
CA LYS A 273 6.45 -19.30 -13.60
C LYS A 273 6.08 -18.21 -12.61
N GLU A 274 6.28 -18.50 -11.33
CA GLU A 274 5.98 -17.56 -10.25
C GLU A 274 6.67 -16.21 -10.45
N ILE A 275 6.02 -15.14 -10.01
CA ILE A 275 6.63 -13.82 -9.85
C ILE A 275 6.65 -13.51 -8.35
N VAL A 276 7.83 -13.13 -7.84
CA VAL A 276 7.95 -12.63 -6.46
C VAL A 276 8.49 -11.21 -6.51
N ILE A 277 7.71 -10.28 -5.98
CA ILE A 277 8.11 -8.89 -5.74
C ILE A 277 8.32 -8.77 -4.24
N GLY A 278 9.56 -8.47 -3.81
CA GLY A 278 9.92 -8.33 -2.41
C GLY A 278 9.32 -7.08 -1.76
N ASP A 279 9.63 -6.87 -0.48
CA ASP A 279 9.15 -5.69 0.26
C ASP A 279 9.75 -4.38 -0.25
N HIS A 280 8.99 -3.29 -0.13
CA HIS A 280 9.41 -1.93 -0.44
C HIS A 280 9.95 -1.79 -1.87
N VAL A 281 9.25 -2.36 -2.84
CA VAL A 281 9.60 -2.24 -4.27
C VAL A 281 8.76 -1.16 -4.92
N TRP A 282 9.41 -0.28 -5.68
CA TRP A 282 8.75 0.68 -6.56
C TRP A 282 8.87 0.25 -8.01
N ILE A 283 7.74 -0.09 -8.63
CA ILE A 283 7.65 -0.34 -10.06
C ILE A 283 7.11 0.92 -10.73
N GLY A 284 7.94 1.58 -11.53
CA GLY A 284 7.58 2.78 -12.28
C GLY A 284 6.50 2.52 -13.34
N ALA A 285 5.92 3.59 -13.88
CA ALA A 285 4.78 3.50 -14.78
C ALA A 285 5.14 2.74 -16.08
N SER A 286 4.13 2.12 -16.69
CA SER A 286 4.23 1.44 -17.98
C SER A 286 5.29 0.32 -18.04
N CYS A 287 5.59 -0.33 -16.91
CA CYS A 287 6.48 -1.49 -16.89
C CYS A 287 5.78 -2.78 -17.31
N ILE A 288 6.56 -3.75 -17.75
CA ILE A 288 6.11 -5.13 -17.98
C ILE A 288 6.98 -6.07 -17.13
N ILE A 289 6.36 -6.77 -16.19
CA ILE A 289 6.99 -7.79 -15.36
C ILE A 289 6.59 -9.16 -15.88
N LYS A 290 7.58 -9.94 -16.32
CA LYS A 290 7.37 -11.27 -16.89
C LYS A 290 7.55 -12.37 -15.86
N LYS A 291 6.93 -13.51 -16.15
CA LYS A 291 6.98 -14.75 -15.39
C LYS A 291 8.40 -15.18 -15.01
N GLY A 292 8.54 -15.75 -13.83
CA GLY A 292 9.80 -16.31 -13.34
C GLY A 292 10.80 -15.28 -12.82
N VAL A 293 10.36 -14.04 -12.59
CA VAL A 293 11.20 -12.97 -12.06
C VAL A 293 11.04 -12.86 -10.54
N HIS A 294 12.18 -12.74 -9.86
CA HIS A 294 12.26 -12.25 -8.49
C HIS A 294 12.81 -10.82 -8.45
N ILE A 295 12.04 -9.88 -7.90
CA ILE A 295 12.47 -8.50 -7.64
C ILE A 295 12.81 -8.36 -6.16
N GLY A 296 14.09 -8.15 -5.86
CA GLY A 296 14.58 -8.01 -4.49
C GLY A 296 14.02 -6.77 -3.79
N SER A 297 13.96 -6.84 -2.46
CA SER A 297 13.42 -5.76 -1.63
C SER A 297 14.18 -4.44 -1.78
N GLY A 298 13.46 -3.32 -1.62
CA GLY A 298 14.03 -1.97 -1.71
C GLY A 298 14.37 -1.53 -3.14
N SER A 299 14.13 -2.37 -4.16
CA SER A 299 14.50 -2.09 -5.54
C SER A 299 13.52 -1.17 -6.25
N ILE A 300 14.03 -0.48 -7.27
CA ILE A 300 13.29 0.44 -8.11
C ILE A 300 13.37 -0.05 -9.56
N VAL A 301 12.21 -0.20 -10.21
CA VAL A 301 12.12 -0.45 -11.65
C VAL A 301 11.75 0.86 -12.34
N ALA A 302 12.64 1.40 -13.16
CA ALA A 302 12.39 2.64 -13.87
C ALA A 302 11.21 2.48 -14.86
N ALA A 303 10.46 3.56 -15.07
CA ALA A 303 9.31 3.58 -15.97
C ALA A 303 9.64 3.05 -17.38
N GLY A 304 8.69 2.34 -17.99
CA GLY A 304 8.82 1.78 -19.34
C GLY A 304 9.71 0.54 -19.47
N SER A 305 10.12 -0.07 -18.34
CA SER A 305 11.05 -1.21 -18.36
C SER A 305 10.36 -2.56 -18.61
N LEU A 306 11.07 -3.47 -19.28
CA LEU A 306 10.72 -4.89 -19.43
C LEU A 306 11.59 -5.72 -18.51
N VAL A 307 11.03 -6.17 -17.39
CA VAL A 307 11.72 -7.02 -16.42
C VAL A 307 11.45 -8.47 -16.78
N ALA A 308 12.47 -9.12 -17.35
CA ALA A 308 12.44 -10.50 -17.81
C ALA A 308 13.52 -11.40 -17.17
N GLY A 309 14.18 -10.90 -16.12
CA GLY A 309 15.13 -11.63 -15.29
C GLY A 309 15.17 -11.03 -13.88
N ASP A 310 15.79 -11.75 -12.95
CA ASP A 310 15.84 -11.37 -11.54
C ASP A 310 16.52 -10.01 -11.33
N VAL A 311 16.02 -9.27 -10.34
CA VAL A 311 16.51 -7.96 -9.94
C VAL A 311 17.05 -8.07 -8.51
N PRO A 312 18.36 -7.83 -8.29
CA PRO A 312 18.93 -7.85 -6.93
C PRO A 312 18.27 -6.81 -6.02
N PRO A 313 18.26 -7.02 -4.69
CA PRO A 313 17.70 -6.07 -3.73
C PRO A 313 18.47 -4.74 -3.74
N HIS A 314 17.79 -3.64 -3.37
CA HIS A 314 18.34 -2.28 -3.32
C HIS A 314 19.02 -1.83 -4.62
N THR A 315 18.47 -2.23 -5.77
CA THR A 315 18.96 -1.80 -7.09
C THR A 315 17.92 -1.01 -7.87
N LEU A 316 18.40 -0.08 -8.70
CA LEU A 316 17.61 0.58 -9.74
C LEU A 316 17.87 -0.15 -11.06
N VAL A 317 16.84 -0.71 -11.67
CA VAL A 317 16.91 -1.32 -13.01
C VAL A 317 16.14 -0.50 -14.03
N ALA A 318 16.60 -0.49 -15.28
CA ALA A 318 15.88 0.14 -16.38
C ALA A 318 16.12 -0.55 -17.73
N GLY A 319 15.21 -0.34 -18.69
CA GLY A 319 15.37 -0.71 -20.09
C GLY A 319 14.61 -1.95 -20.52
N MET A 320 14.82 -2.38 -21.77
CA MET A 320 14.19 -3.55 -22.37
C MET A 320 15.23 -4.42 -23.11
N PRO A 321 15.72 -5.52 -22.52
CA PRO A 321 15.44 -6.00 -21.17
C PRO A 321 16.06 -5.10 -20.09
N ALA A 322 15.44 -5.05 -18.91
CA ALA A 322 15.91 -4.25 -17.79
C ALA A 322 17.29 -4.70 -17.30
N LYS A 323 18.17 -3.74 -17.00
CA LYS A 323 19.51 -3.96 -16.45
C LYS A 323 19.74 -3.05 -15.25
N VAL A 324 20.59 -3.49 -14.32
CA VAL A 324 21.01 -2.68 -13.17
C VAL A 324 21.72 -1.43 -13.67
N LEU A 325 21.20 -0.26 -13.27
CA LEU A 325 21.80 1.04 -13.50
C LEU A 325 22.55 1.57 -12.28
N ARG A 326 22.00 1.29 -11.08
CA ARG A 326 22.55 1.70 -9.80
C ARG A 326 22.30 0.64 -8.75
N GLU A 327 23.22 0.55 -7.80
CA GLU A 327 23.12 -0.26 -6.59
C GLU A 327 23.01 0.67 -5.38
N ASN A 328 22.62 0.11 -4.23
CA ASN A 328 22.45 0.83 -2.97
C ASN A 328 21.48 2.01 -3.08
N VAL A 329 20.36 1.79 -3.77
CA VAL A 329 19.28 2.78 -3.89
C VAL A 329 18.24 2.58 -2.78
N ASP A 330 17.55 3.67 -2.48
CA ASP A 330 16.37 3.69 -1.64
C ASP A 330 15.35 4.65 -2.28
N TRP A 331 14.07 4.47 -1.98
CA TRP A 331 13.00 5.35 -2.43
C TRP A 331 12.05 5.68 -1.29
N ASP A 332 11.61 6.93 -1.29
CA ASP A 332 10.65 7.44 -0.32
C ASP A 332 9.24 7.33 -0.94
N PRO A 333 8.33 6.55 -0.35
CA PRO A 333 6.97 6.44 -0.85
C PRO A 333 6.28 7.79 -0.76
N VAL A 334 5.65 8.22 -1.86
CA VAL A 334 4.86 9.46 -1.84
C VAL A 334 3.67 9.25 -0.90
N PRO A 335 3.48 10.12 0.12
CA PRO A 335 2.29 10.13 0.97
C PRO A 335 1.00 10.04 0.16
N LEU A 336 0.02 9.29 0.66
CA LEU A 336 -1.33 9.30 0.10
C LEU A 336 -1.89 10.72 0.37
N LYS A 337 -1.90 11.57 -0.66
CA LYS A 337 -2.36 12.96 -0.56
C LYS A 337 -3.85 13.12 -0.76
#